data_AF-A0A6L2ZKD2-F1
#
_entry.id   AF-A0A6L2ZKD2-F1
#
_cell.length_a   1.000
_cell.length_b   1.000
_cell.length_c   1.000
_cell.angle_alpha   90.00
_cell.angle_beta   90.00
_cell.angle_gamma   90.00
#
_symmetry.space_group_name_H-M   'P 1'
#
loop_
_entity.id
_entity.type
_entity.pdbx_description
1 polymer ?
#
loop_
_entity_poly.entity_id
_entity_poly.type
_entity_poly.pdbx_seq_one_letter_code
_entity_poly.pdbx_strand_id
1 'polypeptide(L)'
;MTLLTQSCRQLIVEAAMAGVNHGLHKEVRAILEVLPFLVPDAEVRLSCQAILLFGLGESQQALQLLEKSQEPDALALRQLFESASSS
;
A
#
# COMPACT_ATOMS: atom_id res chain seq x y z
N MET A 1 -5.35 15.42 -14.10
CA MET A 1 -6.57 15.61 -13.28
C MET A 1 -7.27 14.27 -13.16
N THR A 2 -7.46 13.74 -11.95
CA THR A 2 -8.35 12.60 -11.72
C THR A 2 -9.79 13.08 -11.58
N LEU A 3 -10.71 12.49 -12.34
CA LEU A 3 -12.16 12.82 -12.30
C LEU A 3 -12.85 12.37 -10.99
N LEU A 4 -12.14 11.65 -10.12
CA LEU A 4 -12.67 11.05 -8.89
C LEU A 4 -12.62 12.02 -7.70
N THR A 5 -13.69 12.05 -6.92
CA THR A 5 -13.71 12.71 -5.61
C THR A 5 -12.68 12.08 -4.66
N GLN A 6 -12.29 12.80 -3.61
CA GLN A 6 -11.38 12.26 -2.59
C GLN A 6 -11.92 10.97 -1.97
N SER A 7 -13.21 10.94 -1.62
CA SER A 7 -13.86 9.77 -1.03
C SER A 7 -13.84 8.57 -1.98
N CYS A 8 -14.08 8.77 -3.28
CA CYS A 8 -13.98 7.68 -4.25
C CYS A 8 -12.56 7.13 -4.36
N ARG A 9 -11.53 7.99 -4.36
CA ARG A 9 -10.14 7.53 -4.40
C ARG A 9 -9.76 6.73 -3.15
N GLN A 10 -10.19 7.19 -1.98
CA GLN A 10 -9.99 6.50 -0.71
C GLN A 10 -10.63 5.11 -0.72
N LEU A 11 -11.90 5.00 -1.13
CA LEU A 11 -12.60 3.71 -1.22
C LEU A 11 -11.91 2.71 -2.14
N ILE A 12 -11.32 3.16 -3.26
CA ILE A 12 -10.56 2.28 -4.17
C ILE A 12 -9.32 1.71 -3.47
N VAL A 13 -8.60 2.53 -2.70
CA VAL A 13 -7.41 2.09 -1.96
C VAL A 13 -7.79 1.12 -0.84
N GLU A 14 -8.83 1.44 -0.07
CA GLU A 14 -9.36 0.57 0.98
C GLU A 14 -9.87 -0.77 0.42
N ALA A 15 -10.52 -0.75 -0.75
CA ALA A 15 -10.95 -1.95 -1.45
C ALA A 15 -9.75 -2.83 -1.89
N ALA A 16 -8.64 -2.22 -2.30
CA ALA A 16 -7.42 -2.98 -2.59
C ALA A 16 -6.83 -3.64 -1.33
N MET A 17 -6.87 -2.96 -0.18
CA MET A 17 -6.44 -3.52 1.11
C MET A 17 -7.33 -4.69 1.54
N ALA A 18 -8.64 -4.63 1.33
CA ALA A 18 -9.51 -5.79 1.53
C ALA A 18 -9.20 -6.90 0.50
N GLY A 19 -8.96 -6.51 -0.75
CA GLY A 19 -8.72 -7.43 -1.86
C GLY A 19 -7.50 -8.32 -1.69
N VAL A 20 -6.40 -7.82 -1.11
CA VAL A 20 -5.21 -8.65 -0.81
C VAL A 20 -5.56 -9.80 0.14
N ASN A 21 -6.43 -9.57 1.13
CA ASN A 21 -6.84 -10.60 2.09
C ASN A 21 -7.80 -11.65 1.50
N HIS A 22 -8.39 -11.35 0.34
CA HIS A 22 -9.38 -12.21 -0.33
C HIS A 22 -8.87 -12.81 -1.64
N GLY A 23 -7.57 -12.70 -1.94
CA GLY A 23 -6.97 -13.31 -3.14
C GLY A 23 -7.25 -12.57 -4.45
N LEU A 24 -7.74 -11.33 -4.41
CA LEU A 24 -8.04 -10.50 -5.59
C LEU A 24 -6.77 -9.86 -6.18
N HIS A 25 -5.75 -10.68 -6.43
CA HIS A 25 -4.41 -10.19 -6.75
C HIS A 25 -4.36 -9.39 -8.06
N LYS A 26 -5.20 -9.72 -9.04
CA LYS A 26 -5.22 -9.01 -10.34
C LYS A 26 -5.77 -7.60 -10.18
N GLU A 27 -6.86 -7.47 -9.43
CA GLU A 27 -7.52 -6.21 -9.12
C GLU A 27 -6.61 -5.30 -8.28
N VAL A 28 -5.97 -5.88 -7.26
CA VAL A 28 -5.00 -5.16 -6.42
C VAL A 28 -3.83 -4.64 -7.27
N ARG A 29 -3.26 -5.46 -8.16
CA ARG A 29 -2.17 -5.02 -9.05
C ARG A 29 -2.60 -3.86 -9.95
N ALA A 30 -3.81 -3.94 -10.52
CA ALA A 30 -4.33 -2.85 -11.34
C ALA A 30 -4.49 -1.55 -10.53
N ILE A 31 -4.91 -1.63 -9.26
CA ILE A 31 -5.00 -0.47 -8.37
C ILE A 31 -3.62 0.07 -7.99
N LEU A 32 -2.63 -0.82 -7.78
CA LEU A 32 -1.25 -0.45 -7.47
C LEU A 32 -0.63 0.42 -8.59
N GLU A 33 -0.89 0.06 -9.85
CA GLU A 33 -0.40 0.81 -11.02
C GLU A 33 -0.92 2.26 -11.09
N VAL A 34 -2.13 2.50 -10.59
CA VAL A 34 -2.76 3.82 -10.60
C VAL A 34 -2.68 4.54 -9.25
N LEU A 35 -2.00 3.96 -8.26
CA LEU A 35 -1.93 4.49 -6.90
C LEU A 35 -1.44 5.96 -6.82
N PRO A 36 -0.49 6.46 -7.64
CA PRO A 36 -0.12 7.88 -7.68
C PRO A 36 -1.26 8.84 -8.00
N PHE A 37 -2.28 8.36 -8.70
CA PHE A 37 -3.47 9.13 -9.03
C PHE A 37 -4.53 9.06 -7.91
N LEU A 38 -4.51 7.98 -7.11
CA LEU A 38 -5.46 7.77 -6.02
C LEU A 38 -5.03 8.49 -4.73
N VAL A 39 -3.73 8.45 -4.42
CA VAL A 39 -3.14 9.02 -3.21
C VAL A 39 -2.10 10.07 -3.62
N PRO A 40 -2.46 11.37 -3.68
CA PRO A 40 -1.53 12.43 -4.10
C PRO A 40 -0.38 12.65 -3.12
N ASP A 41 -0.65 12.53 -1.83
CA ASP A 41 0.36 12.65 -0.78
C ASP A 41 1.40 11.53 -0.91
N ALA A 42 2.68 11.89 -0.97
CA ALA A 42 3.74 10.95 -1.28
C ALA A 42 4.03 9.97 -0.14
N GLU A 43 3.96 10.42 1.10
CA GLU A 43 4.24 9.60 2.28
C GLU A 43 3.07 8.64 2.56
N VAL A 44 1.84 9.13 2.47
CA VAL A 44 0.66 8.26 2.58
C VAL A 44 0.65 7.21 1.46
N ARG A 45 0.99 7.61 0.23
CA ARG A 45 1.05 6.70 -0.90
C ARG A 45 2.10 5.61 -0.71
N LEU A 46 3.27 5.97 -0.19
CA LEU A 46 4.36 5.05 0.09
C LEU A 46 3.90 3.97 1.07
N SER A 47 3.26 4.37 2.17
CA SER A 47 2.69 3.46 3.17
C SER A 47 1.61 2.55 2.57
N CYS A 48 0.68 3.10 1.79
CA CYS A 48 -0.34 2.31 1.09
C CYS A 48 0.29 1.28 0.12
N GLN A 49 1.30 1.70 -0.65
CA GLN A 49 1.99 0.82 -1.59
C GLN A 49 2.70 -0.33 -0.86
N ALA A 50 3.35 -0.04 0.26
CA ALA A 50 4.03 -1.06 1.07
C ALA A 50 3.04 -2.10 1.63
N ILE A 51 1.88 -1.66 2.14
CA ILE A 51 0.81 -2.56 2.61
C ILE A 51 0.33 -3.49 1.50
N LEU A 52 0.06 -2.95 0.31
CA LEU A 52 -0.42 -3.76 -0.81
C LEU A 52 0.64 -4.75 -1.30
N LEU A 53 1.91 -4.33 -1.41
CA LEU A 53 3.02 -5.23 -1.77
C LEU A 53 3.18 -6.36 -0.74
N PHE A 54 3.12 -6.03 0.55
CA PHE A 54 3.21 -7.04 1.62
C PHE A 54 2.04 -8.03 1.54
N GLY A 55 0.81 -7.54 1.37
CA GLY A 55 -0.38 -8.38 1.21
C GLY A 55 -0.36 -9.25 -0.06
N LEU A 56 0.37 -8.85 -1.10
CA LEU A 56 0.62 -9.66 -2.31
C LEU A 56 1.74 -10.70 -2.13
N GLY A 57 2.36 -10.79 -0.95
CA GLY A 57 3.51 -11.66 -0.67
C GLY A 57 4.85 -11.10 -1.15
N GLU A 58 4.90 -9.83 -1.56
CA GLU A 58 6.11 -9.15 -2.01
C GLU A 58 6.81 -8.43 -0.84
N SER A 59 6.97 -9.12 0.29
CA SER A 59 7.40 -8.54 1.57
C SER A 59 8.76 -7.83 1.49
N GLN A 60 9.71 -8.36 0.70
CA GLN A 60 11.01 -7.71 0.52
C GLN A 60 10.89 -6.35 -0.17
N GLN A 61 10.04 -6.23 -1.19
CA GLN A 61 9.82 -4.97 -1.89
C GLN A 61 9.09 -3.96 -0.99
N ALA A 62 8.14 -4.43 -0.18
CA ALA A 62 7.45 -3.60 0.80
C ALA A 62 8.43 -3.00 1.83
N LEU A 63 9.34 -3.80 2.37
CA LEU A 63 10.37 -3.35 3.32
C LEU A 63 11.34 -2.34 2.69
N GLN A 64 11.87 -2.64 1.50
CA GLN A 64 12.75 -1.71 0.75
C GLN A 64 12.07 -0.38 0.43
N LEU A 65 10.74 -0.38 0.26
CA LEU A 65 9.99 0.83 0.03
C LEU A 65 9.89 1.68 1.31
N LEU A 66 9.59 1.04 2.44
CA LEU A 66 9.49 1.71 3.75
C LEU A 66 10.83 2.30 4.22
N GLU A 67 11.96 1.74 3.81
CA GLU A 67 13.30 2.30 4.07
C GLU A 67 13.53 3.71 3.52
N LYS A 68 12.70 4.14 2.56
CA LYS A 68 12.83 5.46 1.93
C LYS A 68 12.17 6.58 2.73
N SER A 69 11.40 6.26 3.77
CA SER A 69 10.70 7.22 4.62
C SER A 69 11.17 7.14 6.07
N GLN A 70 11.14 8.28 6.75
CA GLN A 70 11.38 8.41 8.19
C GLN A 70 10.10 8.84 8.93
N GLU A 71 8.97 8.90 8.23
CA GLU A 71 7.70 9.26 8.85
C GLU A 71 7.26 8.19 9.86
N PRO A 72 6.60 8.58 10.96
CA PRO A 72 6.22 7.67 12.04
C PRO A 72 5.43 6.45 11.56
N ASP A 73 4.50 6.65 10.62
CA ASP A 73 3.67 5.58 10.08
C ASP A 73 4.48 4.56 9.27
N ALA A 74 5.46 5.02 8.47
CA ALA A 74 6.32 4.14 7.69
C ALA A 74 7.24 3.32 8.59
N LEU A 75 7.79 3.93 9.65
CA LEU A 75 8.60 3.24 10.65
C LEU A 75 7.78 2.18 11.41
N ALA A 76 6.54 2.51 11.81
CA ALA A 76 5.65 1.56 12.46
C ALA A 76 5.30 0.37 11.55
N LEU A 77 4.98 0.62 10.28
CA LEU A 77 4.73 -0.43 9.29
C LEU A 77 5.94 -1.34 9.07
N ARG A 78 7.15 -0.76 9.03
CA ARG A 78 8.38 -1.53 8.85
C ARG A 78 8.57 -2.52 9.99
N GLN A 79 8.46 -2.05 11.24
CA GLN A 79 8.58 -2.90 12.42
C GLN A 79 7.54 -4.02 12.43
N LEU A 80 6.30 -3.68 12.04
CA LEU A 80 5.22 -4.65 11.94
C LEU A 80 5.55 -5.75 10.90
N PHE A 81 6.01 -5.37 9.71
CA PHE A 81 6.31 -6.31 8.64
C PHE A 81 7.52 -7.19 8.95
N GLU A 82 8.57 -6.62 9.55
CA GLU A 82 9.74 -7.38 10.01
C GLU A 82 9.33 -8.46 11.01
N SER A 83 8.48 -8.11 11.99
CA SER A 83 7.98 -9.09 12.97
C SER A 83 7.16 -10.21 12.34
N ALA A 84 6.28 -9.87 11.39
CA ALA A 84 5.45 -10.83 10.68
C ALA A 84 6.26 -11.76 9.74
N SER A 85 7.39 -11.29 9.22
CA SER A 85 8.28 -12.10 8.35
C SER A 85 9.21 -13.05 9.10
N SER A 86 9.33 -12.88 10.42
CA SER A 86 10.16 -13.71 11.31
C SER A 86 9.42 -14.90 11.95
N SER A 87 8.13 -15.05 11.63
CA SER A 87 7.22 -16.10 12.13
C SER A 87 7.00 -17.18 11.08
#